data_AF-A0A2W5H3U0-F1
#
_entry.id   AF-A0A2W5H3U0-F1
#
_cell.length_a   1.000
_cell.length_b   1.000
_cell.length_c   1.000
_cell.angle_alpha   90.00
_cell.angle_beta   90.00
_cell.angle_gamma   90.00
#
_symmetry.space_group_name_H-M   'P 1'
#
loop_
_entity.id
_entity.type
_entity.pdbx_description
1 polymer ?
#
loop_
_entity_poly.entity_id
_entity_poly.type
_entity_poly.pdbx_seq_one_letter_code
_entity_poly.pdbx_strand_id
1 'polypeptide(L)'
;MKKLLFTVLGLLSLATITFAQNQYELNTGWVCKNVKEIKDNGTAISKNNYSVKNWMSAVVPGTVLTTLLENKKIPDPFYGMNNNKIPDIYFTGKETYTYWFLKDFTEMPAKGEEQVWLNFRGINYSCDVYLNGKKLNQELFKGMFL
;
A
#
# COMPACT_ATOMS: atom_id res chain seq x y z
N MET A 1 -39.58 58.01 -18.62
CA MET A 1 -39.98 57.13 -17.51
C MET A 1 -40.30 55.74 -18.07
N LYS A 2 -39.53 54.71 -17.65
CA LYS A 2 -39.82 53.25 -17.72
C LYS A 2 -39.99 52.68 -19.16
N LYS A 3 -39.31 51.62 -19.62
CA LYS A 3 -38.88 50.40 -18.94
C LYS A 3 -37.60 49.88 -19.61
N LEU A 4 -36.62 49.57 -18.76
CA LEU A 4 -35.38 48.87 -19.07
C LEU A 4 -35.73 47.38 -19.24
N LEU A 5 -35.69 46.86 -20.47
CA LEU A 5 -35.84 45.42 -20.71
C LEU A 5 -34.44 44.79 -20.59
N PHE A 6 -34.19 44.15 -19.45
CA PHE A 6 -33.01 43.34 -19.19
C PHE A 6 -33.01 42.11 -20.09
N THR A 7 -32.21 42.12 -21.15
CA THR A 7 -31.86 40.89 -21.86
C THR A 7 -30.74 40.21 -21.07
N VAL A 8 -31.11 39.42 -20.06
CA VAL A 8 -30.20 38.47 -19.41
C VAL A 8 -29.99 37.33 -20.40
N LEU A 9 -29.00 37.49 -21.28
CA LEU A 9 -28.57 36.43 -22.18
C LEU A 9 -27.80 35.41 -21.33
N GLY A 10 -28.40 34.24 -21.16
CA GLY A 10 -27.94 33.19 -20.26
C GLY A 10 -26.51 32.75 -20.55
N LEU A 11 -25.63 32.96 -19.57
CA LEU A 11 -24.49 32.08 -19.35
C LEU A 11 -25.06 30.72 -18.92
N LEU A 12 -25.37 29.85 -19.89
CA LEU A 12 -25.35 28.42 -19.65
C LEU A 12 -23.90 28.06 -19.34
N SER A 13 -23.56 28.05 -18.05
CA SER A 13 -22.41 27.29 -17.60
C SER A 13 -22.68 25.84 -18.00
N LEU A 14 -21.88 25.32 -18.93
CA LEU A 14 -21.69 23.89 -19.04
C LEU A 14 -21.14 23.46 -17.67
N ALA A 15 -22.04 23.02 -16.79
CA ALA A 15 -21.64 22.28 -15.60
C ALA A 15 -21.03 20.98 -16.12
N THR A 16 -19.72 20.99 -16.33
CA THR A 16 -18.95 19.76 -16.50
C THR A 16 -19.18 18.96 -15.23
N ILE A 17 -19.91 17.85 -15.35
CA ILE A 17 -20.02 16.89 -14.27
C ILE A 17 -18.62 16.29 -14.12
N THR A 18 -17.84 16.88 -13.23
CA THR A 18 -16.54 16.33 -12.84
C THR A 18 -16.86 15.13 -11.95
N PHE A 19 -16.66 13.93 -12.47
CA PHE A 19 -16.66 12.75 -11.63
C PHE A 19 -15.43 12.83 -10.72
N ALA A 20 -15.64 12.79 -9.41
CA ALA A 20 -14.56 12.60 -8.46
C ALA A 20 -13.84 11.29 -8.80
N GLN A 21 -12.52 11.26 -8.61
CA GLN A 21 -11.74 10.05 -8.81
C GLN A 21 -12.29 8.94 -7.88
N ASN A 22 -12.67 7.80 -8.46
CA ASN A 22 -13.02 6.63 -7.65
C ASN A 22 -11.78 6.19 -6.89
N GLN A 23 -11.86 6.21 -5.56
CA GLN A 23 -10.78 5.83 -4.66
C GLN A 23 -11.31 4.83 -3.63
N TYR A 24 -10.54 3.78 -3.39
CA TYR A 24 -10.74 2.87 -2.28
C TYR A 24 -9.40 2.48 -1.67
N GLU A 25 -9.43 2.05 -0.42
CA GLU A 25 -8.21 1.72 0.31
C GLU A 25 -7.92 0.21 0.24
N LEU A 26 -6.67 -0.11 -0.08
CA LEU A 26 -6.11 -1.44 0.08
C LEU A 26 -5.59 -1.59 1.52
N ASN A 27 -6.47 -1.59 2.52
CA ASN A 27 -6.11 -1.59 3.96
C ASN A 27 -6.45 -2.90 4.69
N THR A 28 -6.88 -3.94 3.99
CA THR A 28 -7.28 -5.23 4.60
C THR A 28 -6.85 -6.41 3.75
N GLY A 29 -6.72 -7.59 4.38
CA GLY A 29 -6.42 -8.84 3.68
C GLY A 29 -4.98 -8.95 3.18
N TRP A 30 -4.06 -8.15 3.72
CA TRP A 30 -2.64 -8.29 3.45
C TRP A 30 -2.07 -9.50 4.18
N VAL A 31 -1.09 -10.14 3.54
CA VAL A 31 -0.23 -11.14 4.16
C VAL A 31 1.22 -10.73 4.02
N CYS A 32 2.08 -11.21 4.91
CA CYS A 32 3.50 -10.97 4.81
C CYS A 32 4.35 -12.16 5.23
N LYS A 33 5.61 -12.11 4.82
CA LYS A 33 6.62 -13.10 5.16
C LYS A 33 8.02 -12.50 5.08
N ASN A 34 8.92 -12.92 5.97
CA ASN A 34 10.26 -12.36 6.02
C ASN A 34 11.04 -12.74 4.75
N VAL A 35 11.87 -11.84 4.24
CA VAL A 35 12.67 -12.09 3.03
C VAL A 35 13.63 -13.27 3.19
N LYS A 36 14.09 -13.58 4.40
CA LYS A 36 14.96 -14.74 4.68
C LYS A 36 14.26 -16.08 4.49
N GLU A 37 12.93 -16.10 4.54
CA GLU A 37 12.12 -17.32 4.45
C GLU A 37 11.62 -17.62 3.03
N ILE A 38 11.90 -16.75 2.06
CA ILE A 38 11.45 -16.87 0.68
C ILE A 38 12.63 -16.68 -0.26
N LYS A 39 12.83 -17.63 -1.18
CA LYS A 39 13.87 -17.56 -2.21
C LYS A 39 13.39 -16.92 -3.51
N ASP A 40 12.09 -16.89 -3.72
CA ASP A 40 11.46 -16.30 -4.90
C ASP A 40 11.62 -14.78 -4.90
N ASN A 41 11.76 -14.20 -6.09
CA ASN A 41 11.87 -12.76 -6.27
C ASN A 41 10.48 -12.09 -6.39
N GLY A 42 10.44 -10.75 -6.35
CA GLY A 42 9.19 -9.99 -6.43
C GLY A 42 8.40 -10.25 -7.72
N THR A 43 9.06 -10.56 -8.84
CA THR A 43 8.41 -10.94 -10.10
C THR A 43 7.69 -12.28 -10.00
N ALA A 44 8.21 -13.26 -9.26
CA ALA A 44 7.52 -14.52 -9.01
C ALA A 44 6.39 -14.36 -7.99
N ILE A 45 6.66 -13.65 -6.89
CA ILE A 45 5.72 -13.45 -5.78
C ILE A 45 4.46 -12.67 -6.21
N SER A 46 4.62 -11.68 -7.10
CA SER A 46 3.49 -10.83 -7.55
C SER A 46 2.69 -11.41 -8.72
N LYS A 47 2.90 -12.68 -9.10
CA LYS A 47 2.06 -13.34 -10.10
C LYS A 47 0.73 -13.76 -9.49
N ASN A 48 -0.32 -13.71 -10.31
CA ASN A 48 -1.61 -14.29 -9.95
C ASN A 48 -1.44 -15.76 -9.54
N ASN A 49 -2.14 -16.15 -8.47
CA ASN A 49 -2.13 -17.50 -7.90
C ASN A 49 -0.79 -17.93 -7.26
N TYR A 50 0.09 -16.99 -6.90
CA TYR A 50 1.25 -17.33 -6.07
C TYR A 50 0.78 -17.89 -4.72
N SER A 51 1.34 -19.03 -4.31
CA SER A 51 0.92 -19.69 -3.08
C SER A 51 1.43 -18.95 -1.84
N VAL A 52 0.50 -18.43 -1.05
CA VAL A 52 0.78 -17.76 0.24
C VAL A 52 0.67 -18.72 1.43
N LYS A 53 0.81 -20.03 1.21
CA LYS A 53 0.75 -21.02 2.30
C LYS A 53 1.81 -20.69 3.37
N ASN A 54 1.38 -20.65 4.63
CA ASN A 54 2.21 -20.30 5.80
C ASN A 54 2.75 -18.87 5.78
N TRP A 55 2.14 -17.95 5.04
CA TRP A 55 2.33 -16.52 5.28
C TRP A 55 1.45 -16.09 6.45
N MET A 56 1.87 -15.06 7.17
CA MET A 56 1.10 -14.52 8.28
C MET A 56 0.25 -13.34 7.81
N SER A 57 -0.89 -13.09 8.47
CA SER A 57 -1.69 -11.89 8.20
C SER A 57 -0.89 -10.65 8.56
N ALA A 58 -0.94 -9.63 7.71
CA ALA A 58 -0.21 -8.38 7.89
C ALA A 58 -1.14 -7.24 8.28
N VAL A 59 -0.66 -6.36 9.17
CA VAL A 59 -1.40 -5.18 9.63
C VAL A 59 -1.05 -3.99 8.73
N VAL A 60 -2.04 -3.46 8.02
CA VAL A 60 -1.91 -2.29 7.15
C VAL A 60 -3.11 -1.36 7.41
N PRO A 61 -2.92 -0.10 7.82
CA PRO A 61 -1.65 0.53 8.14
C PRO A 61 -1.03 -0.06 9.42
N GLY A 62 0.30 -0.19 9.44
CA GLY A 62 1.03 -0.77 10.55
C GLY A 62 2.52 -0.95 10.23
N THR A 63 3.27 -1.47 11.19
CA THR A 63 4.68 -1.83 10.99
C THR A 63 4.87 -3.34 10.96
N VAL A 64 6.05 -3.79 10.54
CA VAL A 64 6.48 -5.19 10.74
C VAL A 64 6.35 -5.58 12.21
N LEU A 65 6.73 -4.70 13.15
CA LEU A 65 6.64 -4.98 14.58
C LEU A 65 5.17 -5.14 15.04
N THR A 66 4.27 -4.29 14.54
CA THR A 66 2.82 -4.41 14.80
C THR A 66 2.30 -5.76 14.31
N THR A 67 2.70 -6.15 13.10
CA THR A 67 2.32 -7.44 12.52
C THR A 67 2.85 -8.61 13.34
N LEU A 68 4.10 -8.55 13.78
CA LEU A 68 4.70 -9.60 14.63
C LEU A 68 3.97 -9.70 15.98
N LEU A 69 3.57 -8.57 16.56
CA LEU A 69 2.81 -8.53 17.81
C LEU A 69 1.44 -9.20 17.65
N GLU A 70 0.66 -8.79 16.64
CA GLU A 70 -0.68 -9.36 16.38
C GLU A 70 -0.64 -10.87 16.09
N ASN A 71 0.43 -11.34 15.44
CA ASN A 71 0.66 -12.76 15.19
C ASN A 71 1.36 -13.49 16.35
N LYS A 72 1.50 -12.84 17.51
CA LYS A 72 2.12 -13.40 18.74
C LYS A 72 3.54 -13.92 18.53
N LYS A 73 4.29 -13.32 17.59
CA LYS A 73 5.69 -13.64 17.28
C LYS A 73 6.67 -12.92 18.19
N ILE A 74 6.23 -11.83 18.79
CA ILE A 74 6.97 -11.09 19.81
C ILE A 74 6.06 -10.85 21.02
N PRO A 75 6.63 -10.65 22.22
CA PRO A 75 5.84 -10.24 23.38
C PRO A 75 5.42 -8.76 23.25
N ASP A 76 4.36 -8.38 23.97
CA ASP A 76 3.94 -6.98 24.06
C ASP A 76 5.08 -6.11 24.63
N PRO A 77 5.62 -5.15 23.84
CA PRO A 77 6.75 -4.33 24.25
C PRO A 77 6.42 -3.40 25.42
N PHE A 78 5.14 -3.07 25.65
CA PHE A 78 4.72 -2.17 26.73
C PHE A 78 4.60 -2.87 28.08
N TYR A 79 4.74 -4.20 28.14
CA TYR A 79 4.66 -4.96 29.38
C TYR A 79 6.04 -5.27 29.97
N GLY A 80 6.32 -4.72 31.16
CA GLY A 80 7.54 -4.99 31.91
C GLY A 80 8.82 -4.78 31.07
N MET A 81 9.70 -5.78 31.03
CA MET A 81 10.95 -5.74 30.28
C MET A 81 10.88 -6.50 28.94
N ASN A 82 9.68 -6.72 28.39
CA ASN A 82 9.51 -7.46 27.15
C ASN A 82 10.19 -6.80 25.95
N ASN A 83 10.33 -5.47 25.95
CA ASN A 83 11.05 -4.75 24.90
C ASN A 83 12.49 -5.27 24.72
N ASN A 84 13.16 -5.70 25.80
CA ASN A 84 14.52 -6.26 25.73
C ASN A 84 14.58 -7.63 25.03
N LYS A 85 13.43 -8.28 24.80
CA LYS A 85 13.33 -9.56 24.10
C LYS A 85 13.13 -9.37 22.59
N ILE A 86 12.91 -8.14 22.13
CA ILE A 86 12.74 -7.80 20.72
C ILE A 86 14.12 -7.46 20.15
N PRO A 87 14.65 -8.23 19.18
CA PRO A 87 16.02 -8.02 18.71
C PRO A 87 16.20 -6.67 18.01
N ASP A 88 17.18 -5.88 18.41
CA ASP A 88 17.44 -4.60 17.75
C ASP A 88 17.97 -4.80 16.31
N ILE A 89 17.54 -3.94 15.38
CA ILE A 89 17.98 -3.96 13.97
C ILE A 89 19.47 -3.66 13.84
N TYR A 90 20.05 -2.87 14.75
CA TYR A 90 21.48 -2.57 14.78
C TYR A 90 22.32 -3.83 14.94
N PHE A 91 21.89 -4.77 15.77
CA PHE A 91 22.59 -6.04 16.02
C PHE A 91 22.22 -7.14 15.03
N THR A 92 20.96 -7.20 14.61
CA THR A 92 20.45 -8.32 13.78
C THR A 92 20.49 -8.04 12.27
N GLY A 93 20.71 -6.79 11.89
CA GLY A 93 20.71 -6.34 10.50
C GLY A 93 19.30 -6.15 9.92
N LYS A 94 19.23 -5.36 8.84
CA LYS A 94 17.97 -4.93 8.20
C LYS A 94 17.05 -6.07 7.75
N GLU A 95 17.62 -7.20 7.34
CA GLU A 95 16.86 -8.32 6.80
C GLU A 95 15.93 -8.96 7.84
N THR A 96 16.24 -8.82 9.13
CA THR A 96 15.36 -9.25 10.23
C THR A 96 14.01 -8.53 10.20
N TYR A 97 13.98 -7.31 9.67
CA TYR A 97 12.80 -6.45 9.55
C TYR A 97 12.42 -6.12 8.10
N THR A 98 12.98 -6.84 7.13
CA THR A 98 12.58 -6.72 5.71
C THR A 98 11.62 -7.84 5.36
N TYR A 99 10.42 -7.48 4.89
CA TYR A 99 9.33 -8.41 4.64
C TYR A 99 8.72 -8.16 3.26
N TRP A 100 8.25 -9.23 2.63
CA TRP A 100 7.29 -9.14 1.54
C TRP A 100 5.91 -8.84 2.12
N PHE A 101 5.21 -7.85 1.58
CA PHE A 101 3.79 -7.60 1.82
C PHE A 101 3.05 -7.87 0.52
N LEU A 102 2.05 -8.75 0.56
CA LEU A 102 1.29 -9.18 -0.60
C LEU A 102 -0.21 -9.06 -0.33
N LYS A 103 -0.94 -8.59 -1.35
CA LYS A 103 -2.39 -8.53 -1.36
C LYS A 103 -2.89 -8.71 -2.78
N ASP A 104 -3.81 -9.65 -2.95
CA ASP A 104 -4.65 -9.70 -4.13
C ASP A 104 -5.79 -8.68 -4.01
N PHE A 105 -6.09 -8.03 -5.12
CA PHE A 105 -7.22 -7.11 -5.26
C PHE A 105 -7.74 -7.18 -6.69
N THR A 106 -8.99 -6.76 -6.88
CA THR A 106 -9.64 -6.74 -8.20
C THR A 106 -9.88 -5.30 -8.60
N GLU A 107 -9.53 -4.98 -9.84
CA GLU A 107 -9.75 -3.67 -10.43
C GLU A 107 -10.35 -3.85 -11.83
N MET A 108 -11.25 -2.94 -12.20
CA MET A 108 -11.77 -2.93 -13.58
C MET A 108 -10.73 -2.34 -14.53
N PRO A 109 -10.59 -2.89 -15.74
CA PRO A 109 -9.74 -2.26 -16.75
C PRO A 109 -10.18 -0.81 -16.99
N ALA A 110 -9.19 0.09 -17.06
CA ALA A 110 -9.42 1.48 -17.44
C ALA A 110 -10.12 1.55 -18.81
N LYS A 111 -11.09 2.45 -18.96
CA LYS A 111 -11.83 2.66 -20.21
C LYS A 111 -11.30 3.88 -20.96
N GLY A 112 -11.11 3.73 -22.27
CA GLY A 112 -10.66 4.85 -23.12
C GLY A 112 -9.32 5.42 -22.64
N GLU A 113 -9.34 6.69 -22.21
CA GLU A 113 -8.16 7.43 -21.73
C GLU A 113 -8.02 7.44 -20.19
N GLU A 114 -8.84 6.68 -19.46
CA GLU A 114 -8.75 6.57 -18.01
C GLU A 114 -7.38 6.01 -17.57
N GLN A 115 -6.92 6.45 -16.40
CA GLN A 115 -5.70 5.95 -15.76
C GLN A 115 -6.00 5.45 -14.36
N VAL A 116 -5.39 4.33 -13.99
CA VAL A 116 -5.47 3.74 -12.65
C VAL A 116 -4.14 3.96 -11.94
N TRP A 117 -4.21 4.48 -10.72
CA TRP A 117 -3.06 4.80 -9.90
C TRP A 117 -3.05 3.96 -8.63
N LEU A 118 -1.91 3.33 -8.33
CA LEU A 118 -1.64 2.74 -7.03
C LEU A 118 -0.87 3.76 -6.19
N ASN A 119 -1.54 4.35 -5.19
CA ASN A 119 -0.97 5.41 -4.36
C ASN A 119 -0.56 4.90 -2.98
N PHE A 120 0.71 5.05 -2.63
CA PHE A 120 1.25 4.71 -1.31
C PHE A 120 1.44 5.98 -0.49
N ARG A 121 0.62 6.14 0.57
CA ARG A 121 0.65 7.33 1.44
C ARG A 121 1.76 7.32 2.50
N GLY A 122 2.48 6.21 2.64
CA GLY A 122 3.57 6.08 3.60
C GLY A 122 4.23 4.71 3.53
N ILE A 123 5.55 4.71 3.33
CA ILE A 123 6.40 3.52 3.35
C ILE A 123 7.62 3.83 4.22
N ASN A 124 7.84 3.05 5.27
CA ASN A 124 9.01 3.25 6.14
C ASN A 124 10.00 2.08 6.01
N TYR A 125 11.21 2.24 5.45
CA TYR A 125 11.73 3.44 4.78
C TYR A 125 11.91 3.25 3.27
N SER A 126 12.03 2.01 2.80
CA SER A 126 12.27 1.75 1.39
C SER A 126 11.62 0.47 0.91
N CYS A 127 11.24 0.44 -0.37
CA CYS A 127 10.62 -0.73 -0.97
C CYS A 127 10.90 -0.84 -2.47
N ASP A 128 10.82 -2.07 -2.95
CA ASP A 128 10.46 -2.34 -4.34
C ASP A 128 8.99 -2.71 -4.42
N VAL A 129 8.32 -2.24 -5.47
CA VAL A 129 6.89 -2.49 -5.74
C VAL A 129 6.77 -3.37 -6.97
N TYR A 130 5.98 -4.42 -6.85
CA TYR A 130 5.69 -5.34 -7.95
C TYR A 130 4.18 -5.51 -8.09
N LEU A 131 3.71 -5.63 -9.34
CA LEU A 131 2.32 -5.90 -9.67
C LEU A 131 2.25 -6.83 -10.87
N ASN A 132 1.49 -7.92 -10.75
CA ASN A 132 1.26 -8.89 -11.83
C ASN A 132 2.56 -9.39 -12.50
N GLY A 133 3.58 -9.67 -11.69
CA GLY A 133 4.88 -10.16 -12.15
C GLY A 133 5.78 -9.09 -12.78
N LYS A 134 5.49 -7.80 -12.61
CA LYS A 134 6.32 -6.70 -13.12
C LYS A 134 6.76 -5.78 -11.98
N LYS A 135 8.04 -5.42 -11.96
CA LYS A 135 8.56 -4.37 -11.07
C LYS A 135 8.07 -3.01 -11.57
N LEU A 136 7.48 -2.20 -10.70
CA LEU A 136 6.90 -0.90 -11.05
C LEU A 136 7.88 0.26 -10.89
N ASN A 137 8.73 0.22 -9.87
CA ASN A 137 9.74 1.23 -9.63
C ASN A 137 11.09 0.84 -10.28
N GLN A 138 11.70 1.76 -11.02
CA GLN A 138 13.02 1.54 -11.63
C GLN A 138 14.12 1.50 -10.55
N GLU A 139 14.03 2.42 -9.59
CA GLU A 139 14.92 2.53 -8.45
C GLU A 139 14.16 2.30 -7.15
N LEU A 140 14.86 1.84 -6.12
CA LEU A 140 14.28 1.60 -4.79
C LEU A 140 13.59 2.87 -4.29
N PHE A 141 12.28 2.80 -4.04
CA PHE A 141 11.57 3.91 -3.39
C PHE A 141 12.13 4.09 -1.99
N LYS A 142 12.41 5.33 -1.60
CA LYS A 142 13.00 5.69 -0.30
C LYS A 142 12.35 6.95 0.24
N GLY A 143 11.82 6.90 1.44
CA GLY A 143 11.19 8.04 2.09
C GLY A 143 9.85 7.70 2.71
N MET A 144 9.61 8.27 3.90
CA MET A 144 8.37 8.06 4.64
C MET A 144 7.19 8.90 4.14
N PHE A 145 7.48 10.05 3.51
CA PHE A 145 6.51 11.07 3.09
C PHE A 145 6.66 11.42 1.60
N LEU A 146 6.74 10.39 0.76
CA LEU A 146 6.85 10.55 -0.70
C LEU A 146 5.60 11.18 -1.30
#